data_AF-A0A2A5X0B2-F1
#
_entry.id   AF-A0A2A5X0B2-F1
#
_cell.length_a   1.000
_cell.length_b   1.000
_cell.length_c   1.000
_cell.angle_alpha   90.00
_cell.angle_beta   90.00
_cell.angle_gamma   90.00
#
_symmetry.space_group_name_H-M   'P 1'
#
loop_
_entity.id
_entity.type
_entity.pdbx_description
1 polymer ?
#
loop_
_entity_poly.entity_id
_entity_poly.type
_entity_poly.pdbx_seq_one_letter_code
_entity_poly.pdbx_strand_id
1 'polypeptide(L)'
;MHFKCPIVEHHNAGRRIELAVFTDLADPSLPVVMTDAAALNGDLSTARSLTDVATRLGIRPVSILEPWPLTSVRIPKPWGEEIWLTGIEERGVSHVKDTPLHWLLDVAGDFFDTTSRLPILLKILSPSPDNPKGDLYFELHEQKQEVYVVTDVNPMAWPDGIGQIRMGFSKQKRASFEDDSAFLSSFREAIADYERVRRQIDRGATSPTLEAE
;
A
#
# COMPACT_ATOMS: atom_id res chain seq x y z
N MET A 1 -21.91 22.75 7.27
CA MET A 1 -21.59 22.22 8.62
C MET A 1 -20.07 22.13 8.77
N HIS A 2 -19.54 22.38 9.96
CA HIS A 2 -18.14 22.16 10.31
C HIS A 2 -18.09 21.39 11.62
N PHE A 3 -17.30 20.32 11.65
CA PHE A 3 -17.03 19.56 12.86
C PHE A 3 -15.58 19.10 12.87
N LYS A 4 -15.15 18.63 14.03
CA LYS A 4 -13.82 18.07 14.22
C LYS A 4 -13.90 16.60 14.56
N CYS A 5 -13.01 15.81 13.98
CA CYS A 5 -12.97 14.36 14.15
C CYS A 5 -11.56 13.95 14.56
N PRO A 6 -11.35 13.39 15.76
CA PRO A 6 -10.04 12.86 16.13
C PRO A 6 -9.75 11.59 15.34
N ILE A 7 -8.59 11.54 14.69
CA ILE A 7 -8.15 10.37 13.91
C ILE A 7 -6.73 9.95 14.29
N VAL A 8 -6.38 8.72 13.92
CA VAL A 8 -5.03 8.17 14.10
C VAL A 8 -4.41 7.97 12.72
N GLU A 9 -3.32 8.67 12.43
CA GLU A 9 -2.58 8.47 11.20
C GLU A 9 -1.86 7.12 11.23
N HIS A 10 -2.43 6.13 10.55
CA HIS A 10 -1.86 4.78 10.44
C HIS A 10 -0.50 4.75 9.74
N HIS A 11 -0.24 5.74 8.87
CA HIS A 11 1.00 5.88 8.13
C HIS A 11 2.11 6.62 8.91
N ASN A 12 1.81 7.20 10.08
CA ASN A 12 2.76 8.08 10.79
C ASN A 12 2.82 7.72 12.27
N ALA A 13 3.42 6.57 12.62
CA ALA A 13 3.64 6.09 13.99
C ALA A 13 2.44 6.23 14.96
N GLY A 14 1.20 6.17 14.46
CA GLY A 14 0.01 6.37 15.28
C GLY A 14 -0.18 7.81 15.77
N ARG A 15 0.37 8.80 15.05
CA ARG A 15 0.17 10.23 15.31
C ARG A 15 -1.32 10.51 15.37
N ARG A 16 -1.74 11.12 16.46
CA ARG A 16 -3.12 11.56 16.65
C ARG A 16 -3.23 12.98 16.12
N ILE A 17 -4.15 13.19 15.19
CA ILE A 17 -4.51 14.51 14.70
C ILE A 17 -6.00 14.73 14.91
N GLU A 18 -6.38 16.00 14.92
CA GLU A 18 -7.78 16.39 14.90
C GLU A 18 -8.10 16.87 13.49
N LEU A 19 -8.93 16.13 12.77
CA LEU A 19 -9.34 16.48 11.42
C LEU A 19 -10.44 17.53 11.47
N ALA A 20 -10.24 18.68 10.84
CA ALA A 20 -11.29 19.65 10.59
C ALA A 20 -12.03 19.26 9.30
N VAL A 21 -13.34 19.00 9.42
CA VAL A 21 -14.19 18.54 8.32
C VAL A 21 -15.26 19.59 8.03
N PHE A 22 -15.28 20.06 6.79
CA PHE A 22 -16.26 21.01 6.27
C PHE A 22 -17.13 20.30 5.23
N THR A 23 -18.44 20.51 5.30
CA THR A 23 -19.37 19.89 4.36
C THR A 23 -20.59 20.78 4.10
N ASP A 24 -21.18 20.64 2.93
CA ASP A 24 -22.49 21.20 2.62
C ASP A 24 -23.57 20.12 2.75
N LEU A 25 -24.41 20.22 3.78
CA LEU A 25 -25.47 19.25 4.03
C LEU A 25 -26.68 19.43 3.09
N ALA A 26 -26.77 20.57 2.40
CA ALA A 26 -27.83 20.80 1.42
C ALA A 26 -27.54 20.10 0.08
N ASP A 27 -26.27 19.75 -0.18
CA ASP A 27 -25.86 19.05 -1.39
C ASP A 27 -26.00 17.52 -1.20
N PRO A 28 -26.77 16.83 -2.06
CA PRO A 28 -27.03 15.39 -1.94
C PRO A 28 -25.79 14.52 -2.18
N SER A 29 -24.74 15.03 -2.82
CA SER A 29 -23.46 14.32 -3.00
C SER A 29 -22.60 14.30 -1.73
N LEU A 30 -22.99 15.12 -0.74
CA LEU A 30 -22.32 15.33 0.54
C LEU A 30 -20.82 15.61 0.37
N PRO A 31 -20.47 16.73 -0.29
CA PRO A 31 -19.08 17.09 -0.53
C PRO A 31 -18.39 17.44 0.80
N VAL A 32 -17.15 16.98 0.96
CA VAL A 32 -16.33 17.26 2.13
C VAL A 32 -14.99 17.87 1.75
N VAL A 33 -14.51 18.81 2.57
CA VAL A 33 -13.15 19.33 2.57
C VAL A 33 -12.56 19.02 3.94
N MET A 34 -11.35 18.47 3.96
CA MET A 34 -10.72 17.95 5.17
C MET A 34 -9.28 18.42 5.27
N THR A 35 -8.85 18.79 6.48
CA THR A 35 -7.47 19.19 6.77
C THR A 35 -7.14 18.93 8.23
N ASP A 36 -5.86 18.79 8.56
CA ASP A 36 -5.40 18.77 9.95
C ASP A 36 -5.79 20.11 10.60
N ALA A 37 -6.53 20.07 11.71
CA ALA A 37 -6.97 21.27 12.42
C ALA A 37 -5.78 22.11 12.90
N ALA A 38 -4.62 21.50 13.12
CA ALA A 38 -3.38 22.21 13.44
C ALA A 38 -2.80 22.98 12.24
N ALA A 39 -3.14 22.59 11.01
CA ALA A 39 -2.70 23.24 9.78
C ALA A 39 -3.63 24.40 9.33
N LEU A 40 -4.72 24.64 10.05
CA LEU A 40 -5.61 25.78 9.83
C LEU A 40 -4.93 27.09 10.22
N ASN A 41 -4.07 27.59 9.33
CA ASN A 41 -3.33 28.84 9.52
C ASN A 41 -4.07 30.08 8.96
N GLY A 42 -5.25 29.91 8.38
CA GLY A 42 -6.05 30.96 7.76
C GLY A 42 -7.36 31.24 8.50
N ASP A 43 -7.79 32.50 8.48
CA ASP A 43 -9.10 32.88 9.00
C ASP A 43 -10.21 32.36 8.08
N LEU A 44 -10.87 31.27 8.50
CA LEU A 44 -12.05 30.72 7.84
C LEU A 44 -13.36 31.36 8.34
N SER A 45 -13.33 32.30 9.30
CA SER A 45 -14.54 32.91 9.87
C SER A 45 -15.41 33.65 8.85
N THR A 46 -14.79 34.09 7.76
CA THR A 46 -15.46 34.79 6.65
C THR A 46 -15.84 33.89 5.48
N ALA A 47 -15.51 32.59 5.51
CA ALA A 47 -15.93 31.66 4.48
C ALA A 47 -17.45 31.44 4.58
N ARG A 48 -18.18 31.59 3.46
CA ARG A 48 -19.65 31.49 3.44
C ARG A 48 -20.17 30.24 2.74
N SER A 49 -19.31 29.54 2.02
CA SER A 49 -19.63 28.33 1.29
C SER A 49 -18.51 27.29 1.43
N LEU A 50 -18.81 26.03 1.12
CA LEU A 50 -17.78 24.98 1.05
C LEU A 50 -16.74 25.30 -0.04
N THR A 51 -17.16 25.90 -1.15
CA THR A 51 -16.26 26.34 -2.24
C THR A 51 -15.25 27.40 -1.77
N ASP A 52 -15.66 28.33 -0.91
CA ASP A 52 -14.74 29.32 -0.33
C ASP A 52 -13.70 28.64 0.56
N VAL A 53 -14.13 27.67 1.39
CA VAL A 53 -13.23 26.89 2.25
C VAL A 53 -12.24 26.10 1.39
N ALA A 54 -12.73 25.37 0.39
CA ALA A 54 -11.91 24.61 -0.55
C ALA A 54 -10.85 25.50 -1.22
N THR A 55 -11.25 26.67 -1.70
CA THR A 55 -10.36 27.62 -2.38
C THR A 55 -9.28 28.17 -1.44
N ARG A 56 -9.65 28.54 -0.20
CA ARG A 56 -8.71 29.07 0.79
C ARG A 56 -7.70 28.03 1.27
N LEU A 57 -8.13 26.78 1.40
CA LEU A 57 -7.26 25.68 1.81
C LEU A 57 -6.48 25.08 0.64
N GLY A 58 -6.86 25.37 -0.61
CA GLY A 58 -6.27 24.74 -1.79
C GLY A 58 -6.58 23.24 -1.89
N ILE A 59 -7.72 22.80 -1.35
CA ILE A 59 -8.11 21.39 -1.27
C ILE A 59 -9.41 21.21 -2.06
N ARG A 60 -9.42 20.30 -3.04
CA ARG A 60 -10.63 20.02 -3.81
C ARG A 60 -11.63 19.21 -2.98
N PRO A 61 -12.94 19.58 -2.97
CA PRO A 61 -13.95 18.79 -2.28
C PRO A 61 -14.06 17.37 -2.84
N VAL A 62 -14.33 16.41 -1.96
CA VAL A 62 -14.64 15.02 -2.31
C VAL A 62 -16.10 14.72 -1.98
N SER A 63 -16.88 14.27 -2.94
CA SER A 63 -18.24 13.78 -2.71
C SER A 63 -18.18 12.41 -2.05
N ILE A 64 -18.62 12.28 -0.80
CA ILE A 64 -18.46 11.00 -0.07
C ILE A 64 -19.49 9.95 -0.47
N LEU A 65 -20.58 10.35 -1.12
CA LEU A 65 -21.64 9.45 -1.61
C LEU A 65 -21.50 9.08 -3.10
N GLU A 66 -20.43 9.50 -3.75
CA GLU A 66 -20.10 9.15 -5.14
C GLU A 66 -18.88 8.23 -5.20
N PRO A 67 -18.67 7.48 -6.30
CA PRO A 67 -17.46 6.68 -6.48
C PRO A 67 -16.18 7.51 -6.36
N TRP A 68 -15.23 7.03 -5.56
CA TRP A 68 -13.98 7.74 -5.29
C TRP A 68 -12.92 7.46 -6.37
N PRO A 69 -12.46 8.48 -7.12
CA PRO A 69 -11.35 8.30 -8.05
C PRO A 69 -10.03 8.25 -7.28
N LEU A 70 -9.60 7.03 -6.94
CA LEU A 70 -8.33 6.79 -6.26
C LEU A 70 -7.14 7.13 -7.16
N THR A 71 -6.16 7.80 -6.57
CA THR A 71 -4.85 8.02 -7.16
C THR A 71 -3.89 6.93 -6.70
N SER A 72 -3.14 6.36 -7.65
CA SER A 72 -2.17 5.31 -7.35
C SER A 72 -0.86 5.87 -6.83
N VAL A 73 -0.21 5.15 -5.91
CA VAL A 73 1.17 5.42 -5.46
C VAL A 73 2.09 4.38 -6.06
N ARG A 74 3.25 4.80 -6.58
CA ARG A 74 4.24 3.90 -7.19
C ARG A 74 5.44 3.73 -6.27
N ILE A 75 5.73 2.49 -5.90
CA ILE A 75 6.82 2.11 -4.99
C ILE A 75 7.90 1.36 -5.79
N PRO A 76 9.09 1.96 -6.01
CA PRO A 76 10.14 1.33 -6.79
C PRO A 76 10.67 0.08 -6.09
N LYS A 77 11.01 -0.95 -6.89
CA LYS A 77 11.60 -2.21 -6.44
C LYS A 77 12.75 -2.63 -7.36
N PRO A 78 13.72 -3.43 -6.88
CA PRO A 78 14.80 -3.93 -7.74
C PRO A 78 14.32 -4.78 -8.94
N TRP A 79 13.11 -5.33 -8.87
CA TRP A 79 12.49 -6.14 -9.93
C TRP A 79 11.45 -5.38 -10.78
N GLY A 80 11.23 -4.08 -10.54
CA GLY A 80 10.16 -3.30 -11.17
C GLY A 80 9.54 -2.33 -10.17
N GLU A 81 8.24 -2.44 -9.93
CA GLU A 81 7.55 -1.61 -8.95
C GLU A 81 6.26 -2.24 -8.41
N GLU A 82 5.80 -1.72 -7.27
CA GLU A 82 4.43 -1.92 -6.80
C GLU A 82 3.61 -0.66 -7.09
N ILE A 83 2.41 -0.82 -7.65
CA ILE A 83 1.46 0.27 -7.88
C ILE A 83 0.30 0.09 -6.91
N TRP A 84 0.22 0.92 -5.89
CA TRP A 84 -0.75 0.83 -4.80
C TRP A 84 -1.97 1.68 -5.09
N LEU A 85 -3.17 1.09 -4.99
CA LEU A 85 -4.45 1.76 -5.21
C LEU A 85 -5.13 2.19 -3.92
N THR A 86 -4.95 1.44 -2.83
CA THR A 86 -5.56 1.71 -1.51
C THR A 86 -4.52 1.81 -0.39
N GLY A 87 -3.32 2.32 -0.73
CA GLY A 87 -2.23 2.49 0.22
C GLY A 87 -2.60 3.44 1.37
N ILE A 88 -2.32 3.05 2.60
CA ILE A 88 -2.47 3.90 3.80
C ILE A 88 -1.29 3.75 4.77
N GLU A 89 -0.16 3.26 4.28
CA GLU A 89 1.06 3.04 5.07
C GLU A 89 2.07 4.17 4.83
N GLU A 90 3.07 4.30 5.72
CA GLU A 90 4.11 5.35 5.68
C GLU A 90 4.77 5.48 4.30
N ARG A 91 5.07 4.33 3.70
CA ARG A 91 5.73 4.24 2.40
C ARG A 91 4.83 4.63 1.22
N GLY A 92 3.52 4.69 1.39
CA GLY A 92 2.59 4.98 0.31
C GLY A 92 1.16 5.19 0.78
N VAL A 93 0.72 6.45 0.71
CA VAL A 93 -0.66 6.86 1.00
C VAL A 93 -1.36 7.26 -0.29
N SER A 94 -2.39 6.50 -0.66
CA SER A 94 -3.30 6.80 -1.76
C SER A 94 -4.23 7.95 -1.39
N HIS A 95 -4.64 8.73 -2.39
CA HIS A 95 -5.50 9.89 -2.21
C HIS A 95 -6.73 9.82 -3.10
N VAL A 96 -7.81 10.48 -2.70
CA VAL A 96 -8.91 10.86 -3.58
C VAL A 96 -8.78 12.36 -3.81
N LYS A 97 -8.46 12.75 -5.04
CA LYS A 97 -8.04 14.13 -5.36
C LYS A 97 -6.84 14.52 -4.46
N ASP A 98 -7.03 15.49 -3.56
CA ASP A 98 -5.98 16.01 -2.67
C ASP A 98 -6.09 15.45 -1.24
N THR A 99 -7.10 14.62 -0.97
CA THR A 99 -7.41 14.13 0.38
C THR A 99 -6.86 12.72 0.59
N PRO A 100 -6.09 12.47 1.67
CA PRO A 100 -5.62 11.14 2.01
C PRO A 100 -6.78 10.14 2.19
N LEU A 101 -6.64 8.94 1.62
CA LEU A 101 -7.70 7.92 1.65
C LEU A 101 -8.13 7.56 3.07
N HIS A 102 -7.18 7.43 4.00
CA HIS A 102 -7.50 7.07 5.38
C HIS A 102 -8.36 8.14 6.09
N TRP A 103 -8.19 9.43 5.79
CA TRP A 103 -9.06 10.48 6.35
C TRP A 103 -10.51 10.33 5.89
N LEU A 104 -10.70 9.98 4.61
CA LEU A 104 -12.02 9.68 4.07
C LEU A 104 -12.64 8.45 4.73
N LEU A 105 -11.86 7.39 4.97
CA LEU A 105 -12.33 6.19 5.66
C LEU A 105 -12.64 6.44 7.15
N ASP A 106 -11.95 7.36 7.82
CA ASP A 106 -12.30 7.74 9.19
C ASP A 106 -13.61 8.52 9.28
N VAL A 107 -13.89 9.38 8.29
CA VAL A 107 -15.09 10.25 8.27
C VAL A 107 -16.31 9.55 7.67
N ALA A 108 -16.11 8.79 6.60
CA ALA A 108 -17.16 8.16 5.80
C ALA A 108 -17.16 6.62 5.91
N GLY A 109 -16.28 6.05 6.74
CA GLY A 109 -16.12 4.60 6.92
C GLY A 109 -17.42 3.88 7.23
N ASP A 110 -18.27 4.50 8.05
CA ASP A 110 -19.54 3.91 8.48
C ASP A 110 -20.56 3.76 7.32
N PHE A 111 -20.36 4.40 6.16
CA PHE A 111 -21.15 4.14 4.95
C PHE A 111 -20.78 2.83 4.27
N PHE A 112 -19.57 2.33 4.51
CA PHE A 112 -19.16 1.02 4.05
C PHE A 112 -19.45 0.05 5.19
N ASP A 113 -20.35 -0.92 4.96
CA ASP A 113 -20.66 -1.99 5.93
C ASP A 113 -19.42 -2.88 6.17
N THR A 114 -18.49 -2.33 6.94
CA THR A 114 -17.16 -2.86 7.14
C THR A 114 -16.91 -2.92 8.63
N THR A 115 -16.64 -4.13 9.12
CA THR A 115 -16.20 -4.35 10.50
C THR A 115 -14.79 -3.78 10.76
N SER A 116 -14.08 -3.41 9.69
CA SER A 116 -12.75 -2.80 9.70
C SER A 116 -12.78 -1.47 8.95
N ARG A 117 -12.32 -0.40 9.60
CA ARG A 117 -12.09 0.92 8.97
C ARG A 117 -10.82 0.95 8.10
N LEU A 118 -10.03 -0.11 8.13
CA LEU A 118 -8.84 -0.25 7.29
C LEU A 118 -9.22 -0.94 5.97
N PRO A 119 -8.79 -0.38 4.82
CA PRO A 119 -9.02 -1.00 3.54
C PRO A 119 -8.09 -2.20 3.37
N ILE A 120 -8.51 -3.15 2.53
CA ILE A 120 -7.58 -4.14 1.97
C ILE A 120 -6.57 -3.37 1.11
N LEU A 121 -5.27 -3.63 1.29
CA LEU A 121 -4.25 -3.08 0.41
C LEU A 121 -4.34 -3.75 -0.98
N LEU A 122 -4.86 -3.02 -1.94
CA LEU A 122 -4.92 -3.39 -3.35
C LEU A 122 -3.69 -2.80 -4.05
N LYS A 123 -2.92 -3.67 -4.68
CA LYS A 123 -1.73 -3.29 -5.45
C LYS A 123 -1.58 -4.13 -6.71
N ILE A 124 -0.96 -3.53 -7.71
CA ILE A 124 -0.47 -4.21 -8.92
C ILE A 124 1.03 -4.42 -8.74
N LEU A 125 1.49 -5.64 -8.96
CA LEU A 125 2.92 -5.93 -9.11
C LEU A 125 3.27 -5.73 -10.58
N SER A 126 4.10 -4.74 -10.88
CA SER A 126 4.50 -4.40 -12.25
C SER A 126 5.99 -4.74 -12.43
N PRO A 127 6.30 -6.01 -12.76
CA PRO A 127 7.67 -6.44 -12.96
C PRO A 127 8.27 -5.76 -14.20
N SER A 128 9.56 -5.42 -14.10
CA SER A 128 10.35 -4.88 -15.20
C SER A 128 10.52 -5.92 -16.31
N PRO A 129 10.46 -5.54 -17.60
CA PRO A 129 10.83 -6.42 -18.70
C PRO A 129 12.33 -6.74 -18.72
N ASP A 130 13.17 -5.86 -18.16
CA ASP A 130 14.61 -6.07 -18.07
C ASP A 130 14.92 -7.04 -16.92
N ASN A 131 15.50 -8.20 -17.26
CA ASN A 131 15.90 -9.31 -16.39
C ASN A 131 16.01 -8.89 -14.90
N PRO A 132 14.94 -9.10 -14.10
CA PRO A 132 14.89 -8.59 -12.75
C PRO A 132 16.05 -9.19 -11.97
N LYS A 133 16.78 -8.35 -11.21
CA LYS A 133 17.84 -8.83 -10.32
C LYS A 133 17.20 -9.61 -9.15
N GLY A 134 16.92 -10.88 -9.39
CA GLY A 134 16.36 -11.84 -8.43
C GLY A 134 14.84 -12.03 -8.54
N ASP A 135 14.38 -13.17 -8.01
CA ASP A 135 12.97 -13.50 -7.84
C ASP A 135 12.25 -12.48 -6.91
N LEU A 136 10.92 -12.43 -7.02
CA LEU A 136 10.06 -11.84 -6.00
C LEU A 136 10.42 -12.47 -4.64
N TYR A 137 10.57 -11.61 -3.63
CA TYR A 137 11.10 -11.92 -2.30
C TYR A 137 10.63 -13.27 -1.74
N PHE A 138 11.55 -14.00 -1.10
CA PHE A 138 11.16 -15.11 -0.23
C PHE A 138 10.54 -14.54 1.05
N GLU A 139 9.21 -14.57 1.15
CA GLU A 139 8.46 -14.00 2.27
C GLU A 139 7.64 -15.05 3.02
N LEU A 140 7.53 -14.87 4.34
CA LEU A 140 6.59 -15.58 5.21
C LEU A 140 5.76 -14.54 5.95
N HIS A 141 4.46 -14.79 6.05
CA HIS A 141 3.53 -13.92 6.77
C HIS A 141 2.79 -14.71 7.83
N GLU A 142 2.80 -14.23 9.07
CA GLU A 142 2.04 -14.84 10.17
C GLU A 142 0.56 -14.43 10.15
N GLN A 143 0.29 -13.16 9.82
CA GLN A 143 -1.05 -12.56 9.96
C GLN A 143 -1.59 -11.94 8.66
N LYS A 144 -0.79 -11.91 7.60
CA LYS A 144 -1.14 -11.27 6.34
C LYS A 144 -1.61 -12.32 5.34
N GLN A 145 -2.89 -12.24 4.98
CA GLN A 145 -3.49 -13.05 3.93
C GLN A 145 -3.50 -12.25 2.63
N GLU A 146 -3.14 -12.90 1.53
CA GLU A 146 -3.05 -12.27 0.22
C GLU A 146 -3.77 -13.11 -0.82
N VAL A 147 -4.32 -12.42 -1.83
CA VAL A 147 -4.90 -13.04 -3.02
C VAL A 147 -4.21 -12.44 -4.23
N TYR A 148 -3.70 -13.32 -5.10
CA TYR A 148 -3.04 -12.94 -6.34
C TYR A 148 -3.97 -13.20 -7.51
N VAL A 149 -4.19 -12.18 -8.33
CA VAL A 149 -4.89 -12.28 -9.61
C VAL A 149 -3.90 -11.95 -10.71
N VAL A 150 -3.59 -12.94 -11.55
CA VAL A 150 -2.70 -12.74 -12.71
C VAL A 150 -3.53 -12.10 -13.82
N THR A 151 -3.24 -10.84 -14.15
CA THR A 151 -3.96 -10.11 -15.19
C THR A 151 -3.33 -10.26 -16.57
N ASP A 152 -2.02 -10.47 -16.63
CA ASP A 152 -1.27 -10.65 -17.87
C ASP A 152 0.07 -11.39 -17.62
N VAL A 153 0.61 -12.01 -18.65
CA VAL A 153 1.98 -12.54 -18.69
C VAL A 153 2.72 -11.81 -19.81
N ASN A 154 3.51 -10.80 -19.44
CA ASN A 154 4.16 -9.93 -20.41
C ASN A 154 5.15 -10.72 -21.29
N PRO A 155 4.94 -10.84 -22.62
CA PRO A 155 5.79 -11.64 -23.50
C PRO A 155 7.20 -11.06 -23.69
N MET A 156 7.42 -9.78 -23.37
CA MET A 156 8.75 -9.19 -23.36
C MET A 156 9.57 -9.63 -22.15
N ALA A 157 8.90 -9.88 -21.02
CA ALA A 157 9.52 -10.32 -19.77
C ALA A 157 9.55 -11.86 -19.65
N TRP A 158 8.55 -12.54 -20.19
CA TRP A 158 8.42 -14.00 -20.28
C TRP A 158 8.21 -14.44 -21.74
N PRO A 159 9.28 -14.55 -22.55
CA PRO A 159 9.16 -14.89 -23.97
C PRO A 159 8.58 -16.27 -24.25
N ASP A 160 8.65 -17.20 -23.28
CA ASP A 160 8.03 -18.51 -23.35
C ASP A 160 6.54 -18.50 -22.95
N GLY A 161 6.04 -17.36 -22.47
CA GLY A 161 4.67 -17.19 -21.99
C GLY A 161 4.40 -17.84 -20.63
N ILE A 162 5.44 -18.21 -19.86
CA ILE A 162 5.29 -18.97 -18.61
C ILE A 162 5.69 -18.11 -17.41
N GLY A 163 4.69 -17.57 -16.70
CA GLY A 163 4.85 -17.04 -15.35
C GLY A 163 4.83 -18.13 -14.28
N GLN A 164 5.54 -17.95 -13.17
CA GLN A 164 5.55 -18.90 -12.05
C GLN A 164 5.35 -18.20 -10.71
N ILE A 165 4.60 -18.85 -9.82
CA ILE A 165 4.49 -18.49 -8.40
C ILE A 165 4.88 -19.73 -7.59
N ARG A 166 5.83 -19.58 -6.67
CA ARG A 166 6.25 -20.66 -5.77
C ARG A 166 5.59 -20.48 -4.41
N MET A 167 4.87 -21.51 -3.95
CA MET A 167 4.18 -21.49 -2.67
C MET A 167 4.41 -22.79 -1.89
N GLY A 168 4.73 -22.63 -0.61
CA GLY A 168 4.95 -23.75 0.31
C GLY A 168 6.24 -24.54 0.04
N PHE A 169 6.34 -25.69 0.70
CA PHE A 169 7.52 -26.55 0.63
C PHE A 169 7.31 -27.74 -0.30
N SER A 170 8.36 -28.11 -1.04
CA SER A 170 8.39 -29.37 -1.78
C SER A 170 8.29 -30.55 -0.82
N LYS A 171 7.20 -31.33 -0.93
CA LYS A 171 6.99 -32.54 -0.12
C LYS A 171 8.12 -33.55 -0.30
N GLN A 172 8.60 -33.70 -1.54
CA GLN A 172 9.71 -34.61 -1.85
C GLN A 172 11.01 -34.17 -1.18
N LYS A 173 11.31 -32.87 -1.20
CA LYS A 173 12.52 -32.34 -0.54
C LYS A 173 12.42 -32.46 0.98
N ARG A 174 11.25 -32.19 1.57
CA ARG A 174 11.01 -32.41 3.01
C ARG A 174 11.21 -33.88 3.40
N ALA A 175 10.71 -34.81 2.59
CA ALA A 175 10.86 -36.25 2.85
C ALA A 175 12.30 -36.78 2.72
N SER A 176 13.25 -35.97 2.22
CA SER A 176 14.67 -36.34 2.18
C SER A 176 15.41 -36.07 3.49
N PHE A 177 14.79 -35.36 4.43
CA PHE A 177 15.32 -35.15 5.78
C PHE A 177 14.80 -36.22 6.73
N GLU A 178 15.60 -36.55 7.75
CA GLU A 178 15.25 -37.55 8.76
C GLU A 178 13.97 -37.18 9.51
N ASP A 179 13.83 -35.91 9.89
CA ASP A 179 12.67 -35.37 10.57
C ASP A 179 12.48 -33.87 10.28
N ASP A 180 11.43 -33.29 10.86
CA ASP A 180 11.13 -31.86 10.74
C ASP A 180 12.21 -30.97 11.38
N SER A 181 12.95 -31.45 12.38
CA SER A 181 14.02 -30.68 13.02
C SER A 181 15.22 -30.52 12.08
N ALA A 182 15.65 -31.62 11.46
CA ALA A 182 16.71 -31.64 10.47
C ALA A 182 16.35 -30.76 9.25
N PHE A 183 15.10 -30.85 8.78
CA PHE A 183 14.60 -29.97 7.72
C PHE A 183 14.66 -28.50 8.13
N LEU A 184 14.13 -28.14 9.30
CA LEU A 184 14.11 -26.74 9.77
C LEU A 184 15.52 -26.19 9.99
N SER A 185 16.46 -27.01 10.45
CA SER A 185 17.87 -26.59 10.60
C SER A 185 18.48 -26.25 9.24
N SER A 186 18.41 -27.18 8.28
CA SER A 186 18.95 -26.96 6.93
C SER A 186 18.23 -25.82 6.21
N PHE A 187 16.92 -25.69 6.41
CA PHE A 187 16.13 -24.62 5.81
C PHE A 187 16.52 -23.24 6.36
N ARG A 188 16.85 -23.12 7.66
CA ARG A 188 17.37 -21.87 8.24
C ARG A 188 18.71 -21.47 7.63
N GLU A 189 19.62 -22.42 7.42
CA GLU A 189 20.90 -22.18 6.74
C GLU A 189 20.66 -21.65 5.32
N ALA A 190 19.80 -22.32 4.55
CA ALA A 190 19.46 -21.89 3.19
C ALA A 190 18.83 -20.48 3.14
N ILE A 191 17.99 -20.12 4.12
CA ILE A 191 17.44 -18.75 4.23
C ILE A 191 18.57 -17.75 4.51
N ALA A 192 19.50 -18.06 5.41
CA ALA A 192 20.61 -17.17 5.73
C ALA A 192 21.51 -16.90 4.51
N ASP A 193 21.80 -17.94 3.72
CA ASP A 193 22.54 -17.82 2.46
C ASP A 193 21.79 -16.98 1.43
N TYR A 194 20.50 -17.24 1.26
CA TYR A 194 19.65 -16.43 0.39
C TYR A 194 19.64 -14.95 0.81
N GLU A 195 19.45 -14.67 2.11
CA GLU A 195 19.41 -13.31 2.64
C GLU A 195 20.72 -12.57 2.37
N ARG A 196 21.87 -13.24 2.57
CA ARG A 196 23.19 -12.69 2.29
C ARG A 196 23.32 -12.24 0.84
N VAL A 197 22.97 -13.12 -0.11
CA VAL A 197 23.00 -12.81 -1.56
C VAL A 197 22.01 -11.69 -1.89
N ARG A 198 20.78 -11.75 -1.34
CA ARG A 198 19.75 -10.74 -1.59
C ARG A 198 20.17 -9.34 -1.15
N ARG A 199 20.78 -9.21 0.03
CA ARG A 199 21.28 -7.93 0.54
C ARG A 199 22.36 -7.33 -0.35
N GLN A 200 23.18 -8.14 -1.02
CA GLN A 200 24.17 -7.65 -1.99
C GLN A 200 23.47 -7.11 -3.24
N ILE A 201 22.46 -7.84 -3.75
CA ILE A 201 21.66 -7.41 -4.90
C ILE A 201 20.94 -6.09 -4.61
N ASP A 202 20.33 -5.95 -3.43
CA ASP A 202 19.63 -4.73 -3.02
C ASP A 202 20.56 -3.51 -2.90
N ARG A 203 21.86 -3.75 -2.65
CA ARG A 203 22.92 -2.73 -2.67
C ARG A 203 23.46 -2.46 -4.08
N GLY A 204 22.93 -3.13 -5.10
CA GLY A 204 23.28 -2.92 -6.51
C GLY A 204 24.29 -3.89 -7.09
N ALA A 205 24.71 -4.94 -6.36
CA ALA A 205 25.63 -5.96 -6.88
C ALA A 205 25.12 -6.61 -8.18
N THR A 206 26.04 -7.15 -8.98
CA THR A 206 25.75 -7.88 -10.23
C THR A 206 26.33 -9.29 -10.16
N SER A 207 25.86 -10.22 -11.00
CA SER A 207 26.28 -11.64 -10.96
C SER A 207 27.77 -11.93 -10.74
N PRO A 208 28.76 -11.21 -11.32
CA PRO A 208 30.17 -11.50 -11.07
C PRO A 208 30.68 -11.10 -9.67
N THR A 209 29.85 -10.41 -8.86
CA THR A 209 30.16 -9.95 -7.48
C THR A 209 29.35 -10.69 -6.41
N LEU A 210 28.53 -11.66 -6.79
CA LEU A 210 27.76 -12.47 -5.84
C LEU A 210 28.64 -13.63 -5.36
N GLU A 211 29.21 -13.50 -4.18
CA GLU A 211 29.97 -14.57 -3.55
C GLU A 211 29.01 -15.55 -2.88
N ALA A 212 28.95 -16.78 -3.36
CA ALA A 212 28.53 -17.92 -2.57
C ALA A 212 29.80 -18.55 -2.00
N GLU A 213 30.23 -18.09 -0.82
CA GLU A 213 31.02 -18.96 0.06
C GLU A 213 30.11 -20.04 0.63
#